data_AF-A0A9Q0XWV9-F1
#
_entry.id   AF-A0A9Q0XWV9-F1
#
_cell.length_a   1.000
_cell.length_b   1.000
_cell.length_c   1.000
_cell.angle_alpha   90.00
_cell.angle_beta   90.00
_cell.angle_gamma   90.00
#
_symmetry.space_group_name_H-M   'P 1'
#
loop_
_entity.id
_entity.type
_entity.pdbx_description
1 polymer ?
#
loop_
_entity_poly.entity_id
_entity_poly.type
_entity_poly.pdbx_seq_one_letter_code
_entity_poly.pdbx_strand_id
1 'polypeptide(L)'
;MPAIEEKRRALTAYKACPSEHNLQALRAVHNKVQQTARKCANNYWLQLCSRIQMAAYTGNVKGMYDGIKQALGPIHKKTAPLKTVSVNDKVS
;
A
#
# COMPACT_ATOMS: atom_id res chain seq x y z
N MET A 1 -2.58 -3.46 15.50
CA MET A 1 -4.04 -3.49 15.19
C MET A 1 -4.70 -4.60 15.99
N PRO A 2 -5.73 -4.32 16.81
CA PRO A 2 -6.41 -5.32 17.64
C PRO A 2 -6.89 -6.57 16.87
N ALA A 3 -7.37 -6.38 15.63
CA ALA A 3 -7.86 -7.48 14.78
C ALA A 3 -6.78 -8.47 14.33
N ILE A 4 -5.51 -8.03 14.18
CA ILE A 4 -4.40 -8.91 13.81
C ILE A 4 -4.07 -9.85 14.97
N GLU A 5 -4.11 -9.34 16.20
CA GLU A 5 -3.84 -10.14 17.39
C GLU A 5 -4.96 -11.16 17.65
N GLU A 6 -6.21 -10.77 17.39
CA GLU A 6 -7.35 -11.69 17.41
C GLU A 6 -7.18 -12.83 16.40
N LYS A 7 -6.69 -12.55 15.17
CA LYS A 7 -6.37 -13.58 14.16
C LYS A 7 -5.27 -14.52 14.64
N ARG A 8 -4.22 -14.01 15.28
CA ARG A 8 -3.14 -14.84 15.84
C ARG A 8 -3.67 -15.78 16.91
N ARG A 9 -4.47 -15.28 17.86
CA ARG A 9 -5.10 -16.11 18.90
C ARG A 9 -5.99 -17.20 18.31
N ALA A 10 -6.86 -16.86 17.36
CA ALA A 10 -7.74 -17.83 16.70
C ALA A 10 -6.95 -18.90 15.95
N LEU A 11 -5.83 -18.52 15.30
CA LEU A 11 -4.95 -19.46 14.62
C LEU A 11 -4.27 -20.42 15.61
N THR A 12 -3.79 -19.91 16.75
CA THR A 12 -3.20 -20.74 17.81
C THR A 12 -4.23 -21.71 18.38
N ALA A 13 -5.47 -21.27 18.63
CA ALA A 13 -6.55 -22.12 19.13
C ALA A 13 -6.90 -23.24 18.14
N TYR A 14 -6.99 -22.93 16.84
CA TYR A 14 -7.22 -23.94 15.80
C TYR A 14 -6.07 -24.93 15.69
N LYS A 15 -4.82 -24.48 15.80
CA LYS A 15 -3.64 -25.37 15.79
C LYS A 15 -3.59 -26.29 17.01
N ALA A 16 -4.02 -25.80 18.18
CA ALA A 16 -4.08 -26.60 19.40
C ALA A 16 -5.21 -27.63 19.35
N CYS A 17 -6.36 -27.28 18.78
CA CYS A 17 -7.49 -28.19 18.60
C CYS A 17 -8.13 -27.96 17.22
N PRO A 18 -7.77 -28.78 16.21
CA PRO A 18 -8.32 -28.69 14.85
C PRO A 18 -9.76 -29.22 14.76
N SER A 19 -10.72 -28.46 15.28
CA SER A 19 -12.15 -28.76 15.23
C SER A 19 -12.90 -27.84 14.28
N GLU A 20 -14.08 -28.28 13.82
CA GLU A 20 -14.97 -27.46 12.98
C GLU A 20 -15.35 -26.14 13.66
N HIS A 21 -15.60 -26.17 14.97
CA HIS A 21 -15.87 -24.98 15.77
C HIS A 21 -14.71 -23.97 15.69
N ASN A 22 -13.47 -24.42 15.94
CA ASN A 22 -12.30 -23.54 15.89
C ASN A 22 -11.98 -23.06 14.47
N LEU A 23 -12.28 -23.87 13.45
CA LEU A 23 -12.16 -23.47 12.05
C LEU A 23 -13.15 -22.34 11.70
N GLN A 24 -14.40 -22.45 12.14
CA GLN A 24 -15.41 -21.41 11.94
C GLN A 24 -15.04 -20.11 12.66
N ALA A 25 -14.56 -20.21 13.91
CA ALA A 25 -14.06 -19.05 14.65
C ALA A 25 -12.89 -18.36 13.91
N LEU A 26 -11.93 -19.14 13.41
CA LEU A 26 -10.81 -18.61 12.62
C LEU A 26 -11.28 -17.92 11.34
N ARG A 27 -12.24 -18.51 10.61
CA ARG A 27 -12.82 -17.91 9.39
C ARG A 27 -13.54 -16.60 9.71
N ALA A 28 -14.33 -16.55 10.77
CA ALA A 28 -15.04 -15.33 11.19
C ALA A 28 -14.06 -14.18 11.50
N VAL A 29 -13.00 -14.48 12.27
CA VAL A 29 -11.95 -13.49 12.56
C VAL A 29 -11.21 -13.08 11.29
N HIS A 30 -10.96 -14.01 10.36
CA HIS A 30 -10.32 -13.69 9.08
C HIS A 30 -11.14 -12.69 8.26
N ASN A 31 -12.45 -12.93 8.15
CA ASN A 31 -13.38 -12.05 7.44
C ASN A 31 -13.40 -10.65 8.06
N LYS A 32 -13.46 -10.57 9.40
CA LYS A 32 -13.40 -9.30 10.14
C LYS A 32 -12.10 -8.55 9.89
N VAL A 33 -10.95 -9.23 9.90
CA VAL A 33 -9.64 -8.61 9.58
C VAL A 33 -9.65 -8.07 8.16
N GLN A 34 -10.14 -8.86 7.19
CA GLN A 34 -10.18 -8.44 5.80
C GLN A 34 -11.09 -7.22 5.60
N GLN A 35 -12.27 -7.21 6.22
CA GLN A 35 -13.18 -6.06 6.20
C GLN A 35 -12.54 -4.81 6.83
N THR A 36 -11.86 -4.98 7.96
CA THR A 36 -11.18 -3.88 8.66
C THR A 36 -10.05 -3.32 7.79
N ALA A 37 -9.23 -4.18 7.19
CA ALA A 37 -8.15 -3.76 6.30
C ALA A 37 -8.67 -2.99 5.08
N ARG A 38 -9.75 -3.48 4.45
CA ARG A 38 -10.43 -2.77 3.35
C ARG A 38 -10.92 -1.39 3.80
N LYS A 39 -11.59 -1.30 4.95
CA LYS A 39 -12.07 -0.02 5.49
C LYS A 39 -10.93 0.95 5.75
N CYS A 40 -9.82 0.49 6.33
CA CYS A 40 -8.63 1.31 6.54
C CYS A 40 -8.04 1.83 5.23
N ALA A 41 -7.87 0.96 4.24
CA ALA A 41 -7.37 1.35 2.92
C ALA A 41 -8.29 2.38 2.25
N ASN A 42 -9.61 2.11 2.22
CA ASN A 42 -10.58 3.02 1.62
C ASN A 42 -10.60 4.38 2.32
N ASN A 43 -10.59 4.41 3.65
CA ASN A 43 -10.55 5.66 4.41
C ASN A 43 -9.27 6.46 4.10
N TYR A 44 -8.12 5.79 4.05
CA TYR A 44 -6.86 6.43 3.69
C TYR A 44 -6.94 7.05 2.29
N TRP A 45 -7.41 6.29 1.29
CA TRP A 45 -7.52 6.78 -0.08
C TRP A 45 -8.52 7.93 -0.22
N LEU A 46 -9.69 7.84 0.43
CA LEU A 46 -10.68 8.90 0.44
C LEU A 46 -10.12 10.20 1.04
N GLN A 47 -9.40 10.10 2.18
CA GLN A 47 -8.77 11.25 2.81
C GLN A 47 -7.66 11.85 1.93
N LEU A 48 -6.85 11.02 1.29
CA LEU A 48 -5.79 11.48 0.40
C LEU A 48 -6.38 12.20 -0.82
N CYS A 49 -7.39 11.62 -1.47
CA CYS A 49 -8.09 12.24 -2.60
C CYS A 49 -8.73 13.58 -2.21
N SER A 50 -9.44 13.62 -1.08
CA SER A 50 -10.06 14.86 -0.58
C SER A 50 -9.02 15.96 -0.32
N ARG A 51 -7.87 15.63 0.28
CA ARG A 51 -6.76 16.58 0.47
C ARG A 51 -6.20 17.10 -0.86
N ILE A 52 -6.00 16.24 -1.86
CA ILE A 52 -5.51 16.66 -3.19
C ILE A 52 -6.52 17.60 -3.85
N GLN A 53 -7.81 17.24 -3.82
CA GLN A 53 -8.89 18.06 -4.39
C GLN A 53 -8.96 19.42 -3.71
N MET A 54 -8.92 19.46 -2.38
CA MET A 54 -8.93 20.72 -1.64
C MET A 54 -7.72 21.59 -1.98
N ALA A 55 -6.52 21.01 -2.04
CA ALA A 55 -5.32 21.76 -2.43
C ALA A 55 -5.43 22.33 -3.85
N ALA A 56 -6.03 21.59 -4.79
CA ALA A 56 -6.31 22.08 -6.13
C ALA A 56 -7.31 23.25 -6.12
N TYR A 57 -8.42 23.13 -5.38
CA TYR A 57 -9.45 24.18 -5.28
C TYR A 57 -8.93 25.47 -4.66
N THR A 58 -8.02 25.39 -3.69
CA THR A 58 -7.44 26.58 -3.04
C THR A 58 -6.23 27.14 -3.78
N GLY A 59 -5.86 26.60 -4.95
CA GLY A 59 -4.64 27.01 -5.67
C GLY A 59 -3.33 26.62 -4.97
N ASN A 60 -3.36 25.70 -3.99
CA ASN A 60 -2.16 25.19 -3.32
C ASN A 60 -1.48 24.12 -4.19
N VAL A 61 -0.76 24.59 -5.21
CA VAL A 61 -0.07 23.74 -6.20
C VAL A 61 0.90 22.77 -5.54
N LYS A 62 1.66 23.22 -4.53
CA LYS A 62 2.62 22.37 -3.80
C LYS A 62 1.90 21.23 -3.07
N GLY A 63 0.82 21.54 -2.35
CA GLY A 63 0.02 20.54 -1.62
C GLY A 63 -0.63 19.52 -2.56
N MET A 64 -1.10 19.96 -3.72
CA MET A 64 -1.62 19.08 -4.76
C MET A 64 -0.53 18.14 -5.30
N TYR A 65 0.63 18.68 -5.68
CA TYR A 65 1.76 17.88 -6.16
C TYR A 65 2.24 16.86 -5.14
N ASP A 66 2.44 17.28 -3.88
CA ASP A 66 2.90 16.40 -2.81
C ASP A 66 1.89 15.26 -2.56
N GLY A 67 0.59 15.56 -2.61
CA GLY A 67 -0.46 14.54 -2.48
C GLY A 67 -0.49 13.55 -3.64
N ILE A 68 -0.34 14.01 -4.90
CA ILE A 68 -0.23 13.14 -6.08
C ILE A 68 1.01 12.25 -5.97
N LYS A 69 2.15 12.82 -5.57
CA LYS A 69 3.38 12.06 -5.35
C LYS A 69 3.20 10.98 -4.27
N GLN A 70 2.50 11.30 -3.19
CA GLN A 70 2.15 10.34 -2.14
C GLN A 70 1.23 9.21 -2.67
N ALA A 71 0.27 9.52 -3.53
CA ALA A 71 -0.63 8.54 -4.14
C ALA A 71 0.10 7.59 -5.10
N LEU A 72 1.06 8.10 -5.89
CA LEU A 72 1.86 7.32 -6.83
C LEU A 72 2.93 6.47 -6.14
N GLY A 73 3.34 6.85 -4.92
CA GLY A 73 4.39 6.18 -4.18
C GLY A 73 5.79 6.38 -4.79
N PRO A 74 6.76 5.49 -4.50
CA PRO A 74 8.10 5.58 -5.05
C PRO A 74 8.10 5.45 -6.58
N ILE A 75 8.45 6.54 -7.27
CA ILE A 75 8.65 6.53 -8.71
C ILE A 75 9.98 5.84 -9.00
N HIS A 76 9.93 4.62 -9.54
CA HIS A 76 11.13 3.92 -10.00
C HIS A 76 11.72 4.68 -11.18
N LYS A 77 12.89 5.30 -11.00
CA LYS A 77 13.63 5.92 -12.09
C LYS A 77 14.19 4.82 -12.98
N LYS A 78 13.53 4.55 -14.11
CA LYS A 78 14.12 3.72 -15.17
C LYS A 78 15.03 4.59 -16.01
N THR A 79 16.33 4.55 -15.73
CA THR A 79 17.35 5.08 -16.63
C THR A 79 17.76 3.98 -17.59
N ALA A 80 17.45 4.15 -18.88
CA ALA A 80 18.04 3.34 -19.93
C ALA A 80 19.53 3.71 -20.09
N PRO A 81 20.44 2.75 -20.30
CA PRO A 81 21.83 3.08 -20.62
C PRO A 81 21.87 3.89 -21.92
N LEU A 82 22.42 5.10 -21.86
CA LEU A 82 22.69 5.88 -23.06
C LEU A 82 23.85 5.22 -23.81
N LYS A 83 23.70 4.99 -25.12
CA LYS A 83 24.81 4.50 -25.95
C LYS A 83 25.89 5.59 -26.01
N THR A 84 27.04 5.36 -25.38
CA THR A 84 28.23 6.19 -25.58
C THR A 84 28.88 5.81 -26.90
N VAL A 85 28.97 6.74 -27.84
CA VAL A 85 29.80 6.58 -29.04
C VAL A 85 31.24 6.90 -28.63
N SER A 86 32.07 5.86 -28.48
CA SER A 86 33.52 6.04 -28.35
C SER A 86 34.08 6.42 -29.71
N VAL A 87 34.44 7.69 -29.89
CA VAL A 87 35.23 8.13 -31.05
C VAL A 87 36.64 7.59 -30.84
N ASN A 88 37.01 6.55 -31.60
CA ASN A 88 38.39 6.08 -31.66
C ASN A 88 39.17 7.02 -32.58
N ASP A 89 39.92 7.95 -31.99
CA ASP A 89 40.96 8.69 -32.69
C ASP A 89 42.14 7.73 -32.97
N LYS A 90 42.23 7.25 -34.21
CA LYS A 90 43.48 6.73 -34.75
C LYS A 90 44.33 7.91 -35.19
N VAL A 91 45.32 8.30 -34.38
CA VAL A 91 46.43 9.13 -34.85
C VAL A 91 47.52 8.19 -35.34
N SER A 92 47.95 8.45 -36.59
CA SER A 92 49.01 7.76 -37.34
C SER A 92 50.40 7.94 -36.74
#